data_AF-D9R946-F1
#
_entry.id   AF-D9R946-F1
#
_cell.length_a   1.000
_cell.length_b   1.000
_cell.length_c   1.000
_cell.angle_alpha   90.00
_cell.angle_beta   90.00
_cell.angle_gamma   90.00
#
_symmetry.space_group_name_H-M   'P 1'
#
loop_
_entity.id
_entity.type
_entity.pdbx_description
1 polymer ?
#
loop_
_entity_poly.entity_id
_entity_poly.type
_entity_poly.pdbx_seq_one_letter_code
_entity_poly.pdbx_strand_id
1 'polypeptide(L)'
;MVINDAFTFTNQVREYYLETKTTQYGEPCPPFSIIKSTGPARSIVYDFENHNALIEILSINSSDEQAIFNFISKFGWLFTEEDEVDHVYESFESAIDINNAAAIIVSLQSLVNLISAFQTNNFIDMITNVVVLMLSEVWVDDYDLLYSSFNQYFYDQYRNLGYYGLGRLDSVELNLSKKIEYIVNLPDDERRVSWDRDPKFEQCLSLLNIINKVFDIDILAEHGRDAFRSNVSNCINSFPIEAYNLLNSICIYTLENELNSILNNINPCIKITFSRKVSGDWNIPDLLSALYLDIYLSYSSDKIFKKCSNPTCNQFFEVEPGNTRKKYCTSRCAQLMAKRKQRERDKKKINPN
;
A
#
# COMPACT_ATOMS: atom_id res chain seq x y z
N MET A 1 -5.55 12.85 22.65
CA MET A 1 -6.90 13.06 22.06
C MET A 1 -7.72 11.84 22.45
N VAL A 2 -8.69 11.99 23.36
CA VAL A 2 -9.55 10.86 23.73
C VAL A 2 -10.59 10.74 22.63
N ILE A 3 -10.32 9.88 21.65
CA ILE A 3 -11.29 9.48 20.64
C ILE A 3 -12.17 8.46 21.34
N ASN A 4 -13.23 8.93 21.98
CA ASN A 4 -14.24 8.07 22.59
C ASN A 4 -15.12 7.50 21.48
N ASP A 5 -15.34 6.18 21.57
CA ASP A 5 -16.30 5.38 20.81
C ASP A 5 -15.95 5.21 19.32
N ALA A 6 -15.58 3.98 18.96
CA ALA A 6 -15.33 3.45 17.61
C ALA A 6 -15.95 4.30 16.48
N PHE A 7 -15.11 4.86 15.61
CA PHE A 7 -15.60 5.48 14.38
C PHE A 7 -16.41 4.43 13.60
N THR A 8 -17.62 4.79 13.18
CA THR A 8 -18.45 3.90 12.36
C THR A 8 -18.43 4.40 10.93
N PHE A 9 -17.49 3.89 10.14
CA PHE A 9 -17.54 4.07 8.70
C PHE A 9 -18.57 3.10 8.12
N THR A 10 -19.41 3.55 7.18
CA THR A 10 -20.24 2.67 6.38
C THR A 10 -19.63 2.54 5.00
N ASN A 11 -18.83 1.49 4.79
CA ASN A 11 -18.45 1.10 3.42
C ASN A 11 -19.69 0.52 2.73
N GLN A 12 -19.90 0.88 1.46
CA GLN A 12 -20.95 0.28 0.65
C GLN A 12 -20.49 -1.09 0.14
N VAL A 13 -20.84 -2.16 0.84
CA VAL A 13 -20.78 -3.50 0.25
C VAL A 13 -22.05 -3.72 -0.54
N ARG A 14 -21.99 -3.35 -1.81
CA ARG A 14 -23.04 -3.71 -2.76
C ARG A 14 -22.95 -5.23 -2.98
N GLU A 15 -24.04 -5.94 -2.78
CA GLU A 15 -24.16 -7.27 -3.36
C GLU A 15 -24.30 -7.05 -4.86
N TYR A 16 -23.43 -7.65 -5.66
CA TYR A 16 -23.55 -7.59 -7.11
C TYR A 16 -24.00 -8.95 -7.63
N TYR A 17 -24.86 -8.95 -8.64
CA TYR A 17 -25.25 -10.15 -9.36
C TYR A 17 -24.99 -9.99 -10.84
N LEU A 18 -24.74 -11.11 -11.50
CA LEU A 18 -24.58 -11.18 -12.95
C LEU A 18 -25.97 -11.23 -13.58
N GLU A 19 -26.36 -10.17 -14.29
CA GLU A 19 -27.50 -10.19 -15.19
C GLU A 19 -27.02 -10.56 -16.59
N THR A 20 -27.29 -11.79 -17.03
CA THR A 20 -26.99 -12.22 -18.40
C THR A 20 -28.03 -11.61 -19.34
N LYS A 21 -27.62 -10.71 -20.24
CA LYS A 21 -28.53 -10.17 -21.26
C LYS A 21 -28.37 -10.94 -22.57
N THR A 22 -29.47 -11.50 -23.07
CA THR A 22 -29.60 -11.93 -24.47
C THR A 22 -30.14 -10.76 -25.29
N THR A 23 -29.44 -10.36 -26.35
CA THR A 23 -29.89 -9.31 -27.27
C THR A 23 -31.25 -9.67 -27.88
N GLN A 24 -32.20 -8.74 -27.87
CA GLN A 24 -33.56 -8.95 -28.41
C GLN A 24 -33.64 -8.92 -29.95
N TYR A 25 -32.52 -8.80 -30.66
CA TYR A 25 -32.52 -8.73 -32.12
C TYR A 25 -31.45 -9.64 -32.73
N GLY A 26 -31.84 -10.87 -33.03
CA GLY A 26 -31.49 -11.60 -34.27
C GLY A 26 -30.05 -11.93 -34.64
N GLU A 27 -29.02 -11.38 -33.99
CA GLU A 27 -27.61 -11.66 -34.30
C GLU A 27 -26.92 -12.48 -33.20
N PRO A 28 -26.02 -13.42 -33.56
CA PRO A 28 -25.37 -14.31 -32.62
C PRO A 28 -24.18 -13.61 -31.95
N CYS A 29 -24.45 -12.68 -31.04
CA CYS A 29 -23.44 -12.27 -30.06
C CYS A 29 -23.43 -13.27 -28.89
N PRO A 30 -22.24 -13.64 -28.36
CA PRO A 30 -22.16 -14.44 -27.16
C PRO A 30 -22.87 -13.72 -25.99
N PRO A 31 -23.52 -14.47 -25.08
CA PRO A 31 -24.17 -13.87 -23.91
C PRO A 31 -23.11 -13.12 -23.10
N PHE A 32 -23.39 -11.86 -22.79
CA PHE A 32 -22.57 -11.05 -21.88
C PHE A 32 -23.30 -10.88 -20.55
N SER A 33 -22.54 -10.96 -19.46
CA SER A 33 -23.03 -10.73 -18.11
C SER A 33 -22.78 -9.27 -17.74
N ILE A 34 -23.80 -8.59 -17.24
CA ILE A 34 -23.66 -7.25 -16.67
C ILE A 34 -23.59 -7.43 -15.15
N ILE A 35 -22.58 -6.85 -14.50
CA ILE A 35 -22.56 -6.76 -13.05
C ILE A 35 -23.52 -5.65 -12.64
N LYS A 36 -24.65 -6.02 -12.04
CA LYS A 36 -25.59 -5.06 -11.48
C LYS A 36 -25.50 -5.07 -9.97
N SER A 37 -25.45 -3.88 -9.38
CA SER A 37 -25.65 -3.70 -7.95
C SER A 37 -27.08 -4.10 -7.56
N THR A 38 -27.22 -5.12 -6.72
CA THR A 38 -28.49 -5.50 -6.09
C THR A 38 -28.74 -4.62 -4.86
N GLY A 39 -29.56 -3.59 -5.03
CA GLY A 39 -30.21 -2.93 -3.90
C GLY A 39 -29.30 -2.05 -3.02
N PRO A 40 -29.82 -1.58 -1.87
CA PRO A 40 -29.11 -0.63 -1.03
C PRO A 40 -27.85 -1.29 -0.48
N ALA A 41 -26.73 -0.59 -0.60
CA ALA A 41 -25.45 -1.07 -0.11
C ALA A 41 -25.54 -1.56 1.34
N ARG A 42 -24.96 -2.74 1.62
CA ARG A 42 -24.74 -3.15 3.00
C ARG A 42 -23.69 -2.24 3.59
N SER A 43 -24.06 -1.49 4.60
CA SER A 43 -23.14 -0.77 5.46
C SER A 43 -22.29 -1.77 6.25
N ILE A 44 -21.03 -1.97 5.86
CA ILE A 44 -20.05 -2.59 6.76
C ILE A 44 -19.55 -1.50 7.69
N VAL A 45 -19.74 -1.74 8.99
CA VAL A 45 -19.16 -0.91 10.05
C VAL A 45 -17.71 -1.31 10.21
N TYR A 46 -16.79 -0.45 9.78
CA TYR A 46 -15.37 -0.63 10.09
C TYR A 46 -15.16 -0.31 11.57
N ASP A 47 -14.73 -1.29 12.34
CA ASP A 47 -14.41 -1.12 13.76
C ASP A 47 -12.91 -0.89 13.92
N PHE A 48 -12.55 0.37 14.19
CA PHE A 48 -11.18 0.80 14.41
C PHE A 48 -10.59 0.29 15.72
N GLU A 49 -11.39 -0.14 16.71
CA GLU A 49 -10.85 -0.68 17.96
C GLU A 49 -10.27 -2.09 17.77
N ASN A 50 -10.85 -2.86 16.83
CA ASN A 50 -10.46 -4.25 16.58
C ASN A 50 -9.56 -4.43 15.35
N HIS A 51 -9.22 -3.35 14.62
CA HIS A 51 -8.25 -3.31 13.49
C HIS A 51 -8.32 -4.48 12.49
N ASN A 52 -9.49 -5.12 12.33
CA ASN A 52 -9.56 -6.42 11.67
C ASN A 52 -9.20 -6.35 10.19
N ALA A 53 -9.69 -5.34 9.47
CA ALA A 53 -9.38 -5.22 8.05
C ALA A 53 -7.96 -4.72 7.81
N LEU A 54 -7.43 -3.75 8.58
CA LEU A 54 -6.05 -3.32 8.44
C LEU A 54 -5.06 -4.46 8.72
N ILE A 55 -5.23 -5.21 9.81
CA ILE A 55 -4.34 -6.34 10.11
C ILE A 55 -4.44 -7.42 9.04
N GLU A 56 -5.65 -7.72 8.57
CA GLU A 56 -5.89 -8.74 7.55
C GLU A 56 -5.27 -8.35 6.21
N ILE A 57 -5.51 -7.13 5.70
CA ILE A 57 -4.94 -6.66 4.43
C ILE A 57 -3.42 -6.62 4.46
N LEU A 58 -2.84 -6.12 5.56
CA LEU A 58 -1.38 -6.09 5.72
C LEU A 58 -0.77 -7.50 5.77
N SER A 59 -1.55 -8.51 6.15
CA SER A 59 -1.10 -9.90 6.25
C SER A 59 -1.22 -10.70 4.95
N ILE A 60 -1.89 -10.14 3.93
CA ILE A 60 -2.04 -10.76 2.61
C ILE A 60 -0.68 -10.77 1.91
N ASN A 61 -0.36 -11.91 1.29
CA ASN A 61 0.73 -11.96 0.31
C ASN A 61 0.20 -11.33 -0.99
N SER A 62 0.84 -10.27 -1.49
CA SER A 62 0.38 -9.55 -2.68
C SER A 62 0.37 -10.41 -3.94
N SER A 63 1.07 -11.56 -3.96
CA SER A 63 1.00 -12.55 -5.04
C SER A 63 -0.09 -13.62 -4.85
N ASP A 64 -0.83 -13.60 -3.74
CA ASP A 64 -1.91 -14.54 -3.46
C ASP A 64 -3.26 -13.94 -3.86
N GLU A 65 -3.60 -14.10 -5.14
CA GLU A 65 -4.83 -13.59 -5.75
C GLU A 65 -6.09 -14.03 -4.98
N GLN A 66 -6.11 -15.26 -4.49
CA GLN A 66 -7.26 -15.79 -3.75
C GLN A 66 -7.42 -15.09 -2.39
N ALA A 67 -6.31 -14.80 -1.71
CA ALA A 67 -6.36 -14.04 -0.46
C ALA A 67 -6.84 -12.61 -0.68
N ILE A 68 -6.41 -11.96 -1.76
CA ILE A 68 -6.88 -10.63 -2.18
C ILE A 68 -8.39 -10.66 -2.44
N PHE A 69 -8.85 -11.63 -3.24
CA PHE A 69 -10.26 -11.81 -3.56
C PHE A 69 -11.11 -12.04 -2.30
N ASN A 70 -10.65 -12.90 -1.39
CA ASN A 70 -11.34 -13.18 -0.14
C ASN A 70 -11.46 -11.94 0.74
N PHE A 71 -10.42 -11.09 0.77
CA PHE A 71 -10.43 -9.84 1.50
C PHE A 71 -11.46 -8.86 0.94
N ILE A 72 -11.43 -8.61 -0.38
CA ILE A 72 -12.36 -7.70 -1.06
C ILE A 72 -13.80 -8.19 -0.92
N SER A 73 -14.03 -9.50 -1.06
CA SER A 73 -15.35 -10.11 -0.86
C SER A 73 -15.89 -9.92 0.56
N LYS A 74 -14.99 -9.83 1.55
CA LYS A 74 -15.33 -9.70 2.96
C LYS A 74 -15.55 -8.25 3.40
N PHE A 75 -14.72 -7.31 2.95
CA PHE A 75 -14.71 -5.93 3.42
C PHE A 75 -15.20 -4.89 2.40
N GLY A 76 -15.44 -5.31 1.16
CA GLY A 76 -15.82 -4.45 0.05
C GLY A 76 -14.64 -4.00 -0.80
N TRP A 77 -14.94 -3.16 -1.78
CA TRP A 77 -13.96 -2.53 -2.65
C TRP A 77 -13.05 -1.58 -1.88
N LEU A 78 -11.81 -1.45 -2.36
CA LEU A 78 -10.82 -0.54 -1.79
C LEU A 78 -11.17 0.92 -2.10
N PHE A 79 -11.72 1.21 -3.27
CA PHE A 79 -12.13 2.52 -3.74
C PHE A 79 -13.62 2.51 -4.14
N THR A 80 -14.23 3.69 -4.13
CA THR A 80 -15.57 3.87 -4.68
C THR A 80 -15.47 4.10 -6.18
N GLU A 81 -16.11 3.27 -7.01
CA GLU A 81 -16.27 3.62 -8.43
C GLU A 81 -17.10 4.90 -8.52
N GLU A 82 -16.52 5.96 -9.10
CA GLU A 82 -17.26 7.16 -9.47
C GLU A 82 -18.25 6.83 -10.61
N ASP A 83 -19.52 7.09 -10.33
CA ASP A 83 -20.62 7.32 -11.25
C ASP A 83 -20.94 6.31 -12.38
N GLU A 84 -22.07 5.63 -12.18
CA GLU A 84 -23.17 5.35 -13.13
C GLU A 84 -22.89 4.77 -14.53
N VAL A 85 -21.68 4.33 -14.86
CA VAL A 85 -21.46 3.56 -16.08
C VAL A 85 -21.61 2.09 -15.74
N ASP A 86 -22.70 1.46 -16.21
CA ASP A 86 -22.89 0.00 -16.18
C ASP A 86 -21.69 -0.68 -16.87
N HIS A 87 -20.63 -0.97 -16.12
CA HIS A 87 -19.51 -1.75 -16.62
C HIS A 87 -19.93 -3.22 -16.73
N VAL A 88 -19.82 -3.74 -17.94
CA VAL A 88 -20.18 -5.12 -18.27
C VAL A 88 -18.97 -6.00 -17.99
N TYR A 89 -19.02 -6.78 -16.92
CA TYR A 89 -18.00 -7.73 -16.53
C TYR A 89 -18.57 -9.15 -16.52
N GLU A 90 -17.81 -10.12 -17.02
CA GLU A 90 -18.25 -11.51 -17.19
C GLU A 90 -18.46 -12.23 -15.84
N SER A 91 -17.72 -11.83 -14.79
CA SER A 91 -17.84 -12.28 -13.40
C SER A 91 -17.35 -11.22 -12.39
N PHE A 92 -17.72 -11.34 -11.11
CA PHE A 92 -17.16 -10.48 -10.04
C PHE A 92 -15.63 -10.59 -9.96
N GLU A 93 -15.05 -11.76 -10.27
CA GLU A 93 -13.59 -11.92 -10.36
C GLU A 93 -12.98 -11.11 -11.51
N SER A 94 -13.71 -10.96 -12.63
CA SER A 94 -13.25 -10.16 -13.77
C SER A 94 -13.39 -8.64 -13.57
N ALA A 95 -14.15 -8.20 -12.56
CA ALA A 95 -14.29 -6.80 -12.21
C ALA A 95 -13.17 -6.32 -11.28
N ILE A 96 -12.61 -7.23 -10.46
CA ILE A 96 -11.54 -6.89 -9.54
C ILE A 96 -10.23 -6.79 -10.31
N ASP A 97 -9.65 -5.60 -10.39
CA ASP A 97 -8.26 -5.47 -10.81
C ASP A 97 -7.34 -5.94 -9.67
N ILE A 98 -7.06 -7.25 -9.67
CA ILE A 98 -6.23 -7.92 -8.67
C ILE A 98 -4.81 -7.32 -8.63
N ASN A 99 -4.31 -6.84 -9.78
CA ASN A 99 -2.98 -6.22 -9.85
C ASN A 99 -2.96 -4.88 -9.13
N ASN A 100 -4.00 -4.06 -9.29
CA ASN A 100 -4.12 -2.80 -8.56
C ASN A 100 -4.30 -3.05 -7.06
N ALA A 101 -5.13 -4.01 -6.67
CA ALA A 101 -5.28 -4.40 -5.28
C ALA A 101 -3.96 -4.91 -4.67
N ALA A 102 -3.20 -5.71 -5.41
CA ALA A 102 -1.87 -6.17 -4.99
C ALA A 102 -0.89 -5.01 -4.80
N ALA A 103 -0.89 -4.03 -5.71
CA ALA A 103 -0.07 -2.82 -5.59
C ALA A 103 -0.44 -2.01 -4.34
N ILE A 104 -1.73 -1.80 -4.09
CA ILE A 104 -2.22 -1.13 -2.87
C ILE A 104 -1.75 -1.85 -1.61
N ILE A 105 -1.84 -3.18 -1.58
CA ILE A 105 -1.36 -4.00 -0.45
C ILE A 105 0.14 -3.78 -0.22
N VAL A 106 0.94 -3.76 -1.30
CA VAL A 106 2.38 -3.49 -1.22
C VAL A 106 2.64 -2.09 -0.66
N SER A 107 1.94 -1.06 -1.14
CA SER A 107 2.05 0.32 -0.67
C SER A 107 1.70 0.43 0.82
N LEU A 108 0.56 -0.11 1.25
CA LEU A 108 0.14 -0.13 2.67
C LEU A 108 1.19 -0.82 3.56
N GLN A 109 1.68 -1.99 3.15
CA GLN A 109 2.73 -2.70 3.87
C GLN A 109 4.02 -1.88 3.94
N SER A 110 4.41 -1.24 2.84
CA SER A 110 5.63 -0.44 2.77
C SER A 110 5.52 0.85 3.58
N LEU A 111 4.36 1.48 3.62
CA LEU A 111 4.06 2.62 4.50
C LEU A 111 4.25 2.24 5.98
N VAL A 112 3.58 1.19 6.44
CA VAL A 112 3.68 0.68 7.82
C VAL A 112 5.13 0.30 8.17
N ASN A 113 5.82 -0.37 7.26
CA ASN A 113 7.23 -0.75 7.46
C ASN A 113 8.15 0.46 7.48
N LEU A 114 7.92 1.49 6.65
CA LEU A 114 8.71 2.71 6.62
C LEU A 114 8.55 3.49 7.93
N ILE A 115 7.33 3.62 8.46
CA ILE A 115 7.08 4.26 9.76
C ILE A 115 7.86 3.53 10.86
N SER A 116 7.77 2.19 10.91
CA SER A 116 8.50 1.39 11.90
C SER A 116 10.02 1.49 11.75
N ALA A 117 10.52 1.48 10.50
CA ALA A 117 11.94 1.58 10.20
C ALA A 117 12.50 2.96 10.57
N PHE A 118 11.75 4.03 10.30
CA PHE A 118 12.11 5.39 10.67
C PHE A 118 12.21 5.55 12.19
N GLN A 119 11.21 5.08 12.94
CA GLN A 119 11.22 5.12 14.41
C GLN A 119 12.36 4.32 15.04
N THR A 120 12.85 3.28 14.35
CA THR A 120 13.91 2.40 14.84
C THR A 120 15.28 2.64 14.22
N ASN A 121 15.42 3.67 13.36
CA ASN A 121 16.63 3.96 12.57
C ASN A 121 17.14 2.74 11.79
N ASN A 122 16.23 1.92 11.25
CA ASN A 122 16.59 0.75 10.45
C ASN A 122 16.75 1.14 8.99
N PHE A 123 17.96 1.55 8.61
CA PHE A 123 18.26 2.08 7.28
C PHE A 123 17.99 1.12 6.12
N ILE A 124 18.18 -0.19 6.33
CA ILE A 124 17.88 -1.20 5.28
C ILE A 124 16.39 -1.13 4.94
N ASP A 125 15.54 -1.14 5.96
CA ASP A 125 14.09 -1.10 5.77
C ASP A 125 13.62 0.30 5.34
N MET A 126 14.30 1.38 5.75
CA MET A 126 14.03 2.74 5.24
C MET A 126 14.27 2.83 3.74
N ILE A 127 15.47 2.45 3.26
CA ILE A 127 15.83 2.47 1.83
C ILE A 127 14.87 1.58 1.04
N THR A 128 14.62 0.36 1.52
CA THR A 128 13.73 -0.58 0.83
C THR A 128 12.33 0.00 0.65
N ASN A 129 11.73 0.51 1.73
CA ASN A 129 10.32 0.91 1.67
C ASN A 129 10.12 2.31 1.11
N VAL A 130 11.08 3.23 1.28
CA VAL A 130 10.98 4.56 0.65
C VAL A 130 11.03 4.43 -0.87
N VAL A 131 11.91 3.57 -1.40
CA VAL A 131 12.00 3.31 -2.84
C VAL A 131 10.72 2.70 -3.35
N VAL A 132 10.18 1.68 -2.66
CA VAL A 132 8.90 1.07 -3.08
C VAL A 132 7.80 2.12 -3.15
N LEU A 133 7.64 2.96 -2.12
CA LEU A 133 6.59 3.99 -2.11
C LEU A 133 6.80 5.07 -3.17
N MET A 134 8.04 5.52 -3.38
CA MET A 134 8.36 6.51 -4.42
C MET A 134 8.09 6.00 -5.84
N LEU A 135 8.17 4.68 -6.04
CA LEU A 135 7.93 4.03 -7.33
C LEU A 135 6.51 3.45 -7.45
N SER A 136 5.70 3.53 -6.40
CA SER A 136 4.32 3.04 -6.39
C SER A 136 3.35 4.11 -6.87
N GLU A 137 2.26 3.68 -7.51
CA GLU A 137 1.13 4.55 -7.84
C GLU A 137 0.44 5.02 -6.57
N VAL A 138 0.10 6.32 -6.49
CA VAL A 138 -0.75 6.85 -5.42
C VAL A 138 -2.16 7.02 -5.95
N TRP A 139 -3.05 6.25 -5.36
CA TRP A 139 -4.45 6.26 -5.73
C TRP A 139 -5.12 7.49 -5.11
N VAL A 140 -5.46 8.46 -5.95
CA VAL A 140 -6.28 9.62 -5.58
C VAL A 140 -7.43 9.67 -6.58
N ASP A 141 -8.67 9.49 -6.09
CA ASP A 141 -9.87 9.45 -6.94
C ASP A 141 -10.20 10.82 -7.57
N ASP A 142 -9.66 11.92 -7.04
CA ASP A 142 -9.93 13.26 -7.56
C ASP A 142 -8.85 13.69 -8.56
N TYR A 143 -9.23 13.85 -9.83
CA TYR A 143 -8.36 14.34 -10.92
C TYR A 143 -7.69 15.69 -10.60
N ASP A 144 -8.28 16.53 -9.75
CA ASP A 144 -7.68 17.79 -9.32
C ASP A 144 -6.63 17.61 -8.20
N LEU A 145 -6.70 16.51 -7.43
CA LEU A 145 -5.71 16.11 -6.42
C LEU A 145 -4.68 15.10 -6.95
N LEU A 146 -4.91 14.49 -8.13
CA LEU A 146 -3.99 13.60 -8.84
C LEU A 146 -2.61 14.25 -9.04
N TYR A 147 -2.56 15.57 -9.09
CA TYR A 147 -1.35 16.37 -9.24
C TYR A 147 -0.65 16.75 -7.92
N SER A 148 -1.18 16.36 -6.76
CA SER A 148 -0.70 16.85 -5.45
C SER A 148 0.30 15.94 -4.75
N SER A 149 0.50 14.70 -5.23
CA SER A 149 1.39 13.74 -4.58
C SER A 149 2.65 13.47 -5.40
N PHE A 150 3.83 13.60 -4.76
CA PHE A 150 5.12 13.36 -5.41
C PHE A 150 5.24 11.94 -6.00
N ASN A 151 4.74 10.94 -5.27
CA ASN A 151 4.76 9.55 -5.71
C ASN A 151 3.92 9.36 -6.99
N GLN A 152 2.77 10.05 -7.11
CA GLN A 152 1.96 10.04 -8.34
C GLN A 152 2.67 10.73 -9.50
N TYR A 153 3.38 11.83 -9.27
CA TYR A 153 4.19 12.45 -10.32
C TYR A 153 5.31 11.52 -10.80
N PHE A 154 6.05 10.92 -9.85
CA PHE A 154 7.12 9.98 -10.19
C PHE A 154 6.54 8.81 -10.97
N TYR A 155 5.37 8.33 -10.55
CA TYR A 155 4.60 7.31 -11.25
C TYR A 155 4.10 7.74 -12.62
N ASP A 156 3.57 8.95 -12.82
CA ASP A 156 3.00 9.40 -14.10
C ASP A 156 4.10 9.67 -15.13
N GLN A 157 5.25 10.22 -14.71
CA GLN A 157 6.45 10.26 -15.55
C GLN A 157 6.91 8.85 -15.92
N TYR A 158 6.76 7.90 -15.00
CA TYR A 158 7.05 6.49 -15.24
C TYR A 158 6.04 5.82 -16.20
N ARG A 159 4.76 6.16 -16.07
CA ARG A 159 3.60 5.60 -16.80
C ARG A 159 3.53 6.12 -18.22
N ASN A 160 3.74 7.42 -18.44
CA ASN A 160 3.73 8.07 -19.76
C ASN A 160 4.83 7.53 -20.70
N LEU A 161 5.80 6.81 -20.16
CA LEU A 161 6.80 6.06 -20.93
C LEU A 161 6.29 4.69 -21.44
N GLY A 162 5.01 4.34 -21.19
CA GLY A 162 4.33 3.15 -21.70
C GLY A 162 4.25 1.97 -20.72
N TYR A 163 4.35 2.22 -19.40
CA TYR A 163 4.45 1.17 -18.40
C TYR A 163 3.31 1.25 -17.38
N TYR A 164 2.72 0.10 -17.07
CA TYR A 164 1.78 -0.06 -15.97
C TYR A 164 2.59 -0.35 -14.70
N GLY A 165 2.14 0.13 -13.54
CA GLY A 165 2.92 0.16 -12.29
C GLY A 165 3.51 -1.14 -11.77
N LEU A 166 4.06 -1.08 -10.55
CA LEU A 166 4.59 -2.25 -9.80
C LEU A 166 3.57 -3.41 -9.66
N GLY A 167 2.30 -3.22 -10.03
CA GLY A 167 1.28 -4.27 -10.14
C GLY A 167 1.35 -5.13 -11.42
N ARG A 168 2.08 -4.73 -12.48
CA ARG A 168 2.29 -5.53 -13.70
C ARG A 168 3.76 -5.94 -13.89
N LEU A 169 4.32 -6.61 -12.88
CA LEU A 169 5.73 -7.08 -12.92
C LEU A 169 5.97 -8.25 -13.90
N ASP A 170 4.91 -8.83 -14.47
CA ASP A 170 5.04 -9.89 -15.45
C ASP A 170 5.00 -9.29 -16.86
N SER A 171 6.15 -9.25 -17.55
CA SER A 171 6.33 -9.21 -19.03
C SER A 171 6.94 -7.97 -19.70
N VAL A 172 7.39 -6.94 -18.98
CA VAL A 172 8.15 -5.85 -19.61
C VAL A 172 9.56 -5.77 -19.03
N GLU A 173 10.60 -5.74 -19.87
CA GLU A 173 11.99 -5.46 -19.47
C GLU A 173 12.05 -4.06 -18.80
N LEU A 174 11.80 -4.01 -17.49
CA LEU A 174 11.87 -2.80 -16.68
C LEU A 174 13.33 -2.52 -16.35
N ASN A 175 14.02 -1.74 -17.20
CA ASN A 175 15.26 -1.10 -16.80
C ASN A 175 14.95 0.26 -16.15
N LEU A 176 14.59 0.23 -14.86
CA LEU A 176 14.40 1.39 -13.99
C LEU A 176 15.64 2.30 -13.99
N SER A 177 16.85 1.74 -14.03
CA SER A 177 18.13 2.47 -14.03
C SER A 177 18.24 3.47 -15.18
N LYS A 178 18.04 3.01 -16.43
CA LYS A 178 18.08 3.85 -17.64
C LYS A 178 16.97 4.91 -17.64
N LYS A 179 15.84 4.64 -16.97
CA LYS A 179 14.72 5.57 -16.90
C LYS A 179 14.96 6.69 -15.89
N ILE A 180 15.55 6.38 -14.73
CA ILE A 180 16.02 7.41 -13.80
C ILE A 180 17.05 8.29 -14.51
N GLU A 181 17.99 7.70 -15.24
CA GLU A 181 18.96 8.44 -16.04
C GLU A 181 18.28 9.36 -17.08
N TYR A 182 17.22 8.89 -17.75
CA TYR A 182 16.43 9.72 -18.67
C TYR A 182 15.77 10.91 -17.96
N ILE A 183 15.06 10.68 -16.84
CA ILE A 183 14.37 11.74 -16.07
C ILE A 183 15.35 12.80 -15.57
N VAL A 184 16.52 12.37 -15.07
CA VAL A 184 17.60 13.27 -14.62
C VAL A 184 18.10 14.16 -15.75
N ASN A 185 18.11 13.64 -16.97
CA ASN A 185 18.64 14.30 -18.15
C ASN A 185 17.58 15.01 -19.00
N LEU A 186 16.30 15.03 -18.58
CA LEU A 186 15.25 15.77 -19.28
C LEU A 186 15.65 17.25 -19.40
N PRO A 187 15.49 17.90 -20.56
CA PRO A 187 15.83 19.31 -20.70
C PRO A 187 14.91 20.20 -19.84
N ASP A 188 15.45 21.29 -19.32
CA ASP A 188 14.79 22.15 -18.31
C ASP A 188 13.45 22.74 -18.76
N ASP A 189 13.15 22.78 -20.05
CA ASP A 189 11.90 23.26 -20.63
C ASP A 189 10.79 22.19 -20.65
N GLU A 190 11.16 20.91 -20.70
CA GLU A 190 10.22 19.78 -20.55
C GLU A 190 9.88 19.50 -19.08
N ARG A 191 10.74 19.89 -18.13
CA ARG A 191 10.46 19.83 -16.68
C ARG A 191 9.45 20.90 -16.21
N ARG A 192 9.33 22.01 -16.94
CA ARG A 192 8.65 23.27 -16.54
C ARG A 192 7.12 23.29 -16.55
N VAL A 193 6.45 22.15 -16.51
CA VAL A 193 4.99 22.13 -16.30
C VAL A 193 4.75 22.22 -14.79
N SER A 194 4.42 23.41 -14.27
CA SER A 194 3.97 23.82 -12.91
C SER A 194 4.60 23.24 -11.60
N TRP A 195 5.28 22.10 -11.63
CA TRP A 195 5.57 21.25 -10.46
C TRP A 195 7.05 21.24 -10.03
N ASP A 196 7.94 21.86 -10.82
CA ASP A 196 9.36 22.16 -10.50
C ASP A 196 9.58 23.06 -9.26
N ARG A 197 8.52 23.46 -8.56
CA ARG A 197 8.61 24.31 -7.37
C ARG A 197 8.65 23.55 -6.05
N ASP A 198 8.51 22.22 -6.04
CA ASP A 198 8.77 21.48 -4.81
C ASP A 198 10.28 21.25 -4.65
N PRO A 199 10.97 21.96 -3.74
CA PRO A 199 12.40 21.80 -3.53
C PRO A 199 12.79 20.40 -3.02
N LYS A 200 11.82 19.55 -2.67
CA LYS A 200 12.05 18.15 -2.30
C LYS A 200 12.11 17.21 -3.50
N PHE A 201 11.63 17.62 -4.69
CA PHE A 201 11.70 16.80 -5.91
C PHE A 201 13.15 16.43 -6.29
N GLU A 202 14.02 17.44 -6.36
CA GLU A 202 15.45 17.25 -6.65
C GLU A 202 16.17 16.42 -5.58
N GLN A 203 15.76 16.54 -4.33
CA GLN A 203 16.29 15.73 -3.23
C GLN A 203 15.91 14.26 -3.38
N CYS A 204 14.67 13.98 -3.76
CA CYS A 204 14.19 12.63 -4.06
C CYS A 204 14.96 12.01 -5.23
N LEU A 205 15.12 12.76 -6.32
CA LEU A 205 15.84 12.29 -7.50
C LEU A 205 17.33 12.04 -7.21
N SER A 206 17.94 12.92 -6.44
CA SER A 206 19.31 12.74 -5.93
C SER A 206 19.44 11.47 -5.10
N LEU A 207 18.50 11.22 -4.18
CA LEU A 207 18.48 10.00 -3.37
C LEU A 207 18.34 8.75 -4.24
N LEU A 208 17.41 8.73 -5.19
CA LEU A 208 17.20 7.60 -6.11
C LEU A 208 18.44 7.32 -6.95
N ASN A 209 19.14 8.35 -7.43
CA ASN A 209 20.41 8.18 -8.14
C ASN A 209 21.49 7.52 -7.28
N ILE A 210 21.61 7.93 -6.01
CA ILE A 210 22.55 7.31 -5.07
C ILE A 210 22.17 5.87 -4.82
N ILE A 211 20.89 5.61 -4.53
CA ILE A 211 20.37 4.26 -4.30
C ILE A 211 20.62 3.37 -5.51
N ASN A 212 20.32 3.85 -6.72
CA ASN A 212 20.49 3.06 -7.93
C ASN A 212 21.96 2.68 -8.16
N LYS A 213 22.88 3.64 -7.97
CA LYS A 213 24.32 3.39 -8.10
C LYS A 213 24.87 2.35 -7.11
N VAL A 214 24.26 2.24 -5.93
CA VAL A 214 24.75 1.36 -4.85
C VAL A 214 24.03 0.02 -4.83
N PHE A 215 22.73 0.02 -5.11
CA PHE A 215 21.83 -1.10 -4.84
C PHE A 215 21.16 -1.66 -6.08
N ASP A 216 21.41 -1.13 -7.27
CA ASP A 216 20.80 -1.58 -8.52
C ASP A 216 19.27 -1.74 -8.41
N ILE A 217 18.57 -0.64 -8.67
CA ILE A 217 17.13 -0.58 -8.44
C ILE A 217 16.35 -1.52 -9.38
N ASP A 218 16.97 -1.96 -10.49
CA ASP A 218 16.37 -2.91 -11.44
C ASP A 218 16.02 -4.24 -10.77
N ILE A 219 16.76 -4.64 -9.71
CA ILE A 219 16.45 -5.82 -8.90
C ILE A 219 15.04 -5.76 -8.32
N LEU A 220 14.54 -4.57 -7.99
CA LEU A 220 13.16 -4.42 -7.48
C LEU A 220 12.13 -4.80 -8.53
N ALA A 221 12.35 -4.40 -9.79
CA ALA A 221 11.46 -4.75 -10.89
C ALA A 221 11.62 -6.22 -11.33
N GLU A 222 12.84 -6.74 -11.37
CA GLU A 222 13.10 -8.08 -11.88
C GLU A 222 12.79 -9.19 -10.86
N HIS A 223 12.99 -8.90 -9.57
CA HIS A 223 12.99 -9.91 -8.52
C HIS A 223 12.16 -9.52 -7.29
N GLY A 224 11.54 -8.35 -7.31
CA GLY A 224 10.62 -7.90 -6.27
C GLY A 224 11.28 -7.37 -5.00
N ARG A 225 10.42 -6.93 -4.07
CA ARG A 225 10.82 -6.23 -2.83
C ARG A 225 11.78 -7.00 -1.95
N ASP A 226 11.57 -8.30 -1.76
CA ASP A 226 12.39 -9.11 -0.85
C ASP A 226 13.80 -9.35 -1.40
N ALA A 227 13.94 -9.49 -2.72
CA ALA A 227 15.23 -9.57 -3.39
C ALA A 227 15.97 -8.23 -3.30
N PHE A 228 15.27 -7.11 -3.58
CA PHE A 228 15.85 -5.77 -3.44
C PHE A 228 16.32 -5.50 -2.01
N ARG A 229 15.50 -5.81 -0.99
CA ARG A 229 15.87 -5.70 0.43
C ARG A 229 17.13 -6.51 0.76
N SER A 230 17.23 -7.72 0.22
CA SER A 230 18.41 -8.57 0.42
C SER A 230 19.65 -7.93 -0.21
N ASN A 231 19.52 -7.33 -1.40
CA ASN A 231 20.61 -6.60 -2.03
C ASN A 231 21.03 -5.37 -1.22
N VAL A 232 20.06 -4.57 -0.74
CA VAL A 232 20.33 -3.43 0.16
C VAL A 232 21.11 -3.89 1.38
N SER A 233 20.70 -4.99 2.02
CA SER A 233 21.40 -5.55 3.18
C SER A 233 22.84 -5.96 2.87
N ASN A 234 23.12 -6.44 1.66
CA ASN A 234 24.46 -6.88 1.26
C ASN A 234 25.38 -5.69 0.92
N CYS A 235 24.81 -4.62 0.36
CA CYS A 235 25.57 -3.47 -0.15
C CYS A 235 25.51 -2.24 0.77
N ILE A 236 24.85 -2.31 1.93
CA ILE A 236 24.62 -1.14 2.80
C ILE A 236 25.92 -0.42 3.22
N ASN A 237 27.04 -1.14 3.34
CA ASN A 237 28.34 -0.57 3.69
C ASN A 237 28.91 0.34 2.58
N SER A 238 28.39 0.23 1.35
CA SER A 238 28.73 1.08 0.22
C SER A 238 27.83 2.32 0.12
N PHE A 239 26.84 2.47 1.01
CA PHE A 239 25.96 3.64 1.01
C PHE A 239 26.69 4.87 1.60
N PRO A 240 26.72 6.01 0.89
CA PRO A 240 27.46 7.19 1.34
C PRO A 240 26.95 7.74 2.68
N ILE A 241 27.87 8.13 3.56
CA ILE A 241 27.56 8.61 4.91
C ILE A 241 26.73 9.91 4.84
N GLU A 242 27.07 10.78 3.90
CA GLU A 242 26.36 12.03 3.61
C GLU A 242 24.92 11.80 3.12
N ALA A 243 24.61 10.64 2.54
CA ALA A 243 23.29 10.31 2.00
C ALA A 243 22.26 9.93 3.08
N TYR A 244 22.69 9.60 4.32
CA TYR A 244 21.76 9.25 5.40
C TYR A 244 20.89 10.43 5.83
N ASN A 245 21.42 11.65 5.81
CA ASN A 245 20.63 12.85 6.12
C ASN A 245 19.57 13.11 5.05
N LEU A 246 19.94 12.91 3.78
CA LEU A 246 19.02 13.01 2.66
C LEU A 246 17.93 11.94 2.76
N LEU A 247 18.31 10.69 3.04
CA LEU A 247 17.37 9.58 3.27
C LEU A 247 16.36 9.92 4.37
N ASN A 248 16.80 10.42 5.52
CA ASN A 248 15.89 10.81 6.60
C ASN A 248 14.89 11.88 6.16
N SER A 249 15.36 12.93 5.48
CA SER A 249 14.49 14.00 4.97
C SER A 249 13.47 13.49 3.97
N ILE A 250 13.88 12.58 3.06
CA ILE A 250 12.97 11.99 2.08
C ILE A 250 12.00 11.01 2.75
N CYS A 251 12.43 10.20 3.72
CA CYS A 251 11.49 9.34 4.46
C CYS A 251 10.38 10.14 5.14
N ILE A 252 10.71 11.26 5.80
CA ILE A 252 9.70 12.15 6.39
C ILE A 252 8.74 12.64 5.31
N TYR A 253 9.28 13.15 4.21
CA TYR A 253 8.47 13.67 3.12
C TYR A 253 7.57 12.62 2.48
N THR A 254 8.09 11.42 2.19
CA THR A 254 7.31 10.32 1.62
C THR A 254 6.17 9.93 2.56
N LEU A 255 6.44 9.84 3.87
CA LEU A 255 5.39 9.54 4.86
C LEU A 255 4.31 10.63 4.93
N GLU A 256 4.73 11.90 4.96
CA GLU A 256 3.81 13.04 4.96
C GLU A 256 2.96 13.07 3.70
N ASN A 257 3.59 12.93 2.52
CA ASN A 257 2.92 12.96 1.22
C ASN A 257 1.91 11.82 1.08
N GLU A 258 2.34 10.60 1.40
CA GLU A 258 1.53 9.39 1.29
C GLU A 258 0.30 9.43 2.20
N LEU A 259 0.47 9.79 3.47
CA LEU A 259 -0.65 9.89 4.40
C LEU A 259 -1.56 11.09 4.07
N ASN A 260 -0.99 12.27 3.87
CA ASN A 260 -1.81 13.48 3.71
C ASN A 260 -2.58 13.50 2.39
N SER A 261 -2.07 12.87 1.32
CA SER A 261 -2.79 12.80 0.04
C SER A 261 -4.15 12.11 0.17
N ILE A 262 -4.20 10.99 0.88
CA ILE A 262 -5.43 10.22 1.09
C ILE A 262 -6.29 10.81 2.23
N LEU A 263 -5.67 11.24 3.32
CA LEU A 263 -6.40 11.83 4.45
C LEU A 263 -7.10 13.15 4.10
N ASN A 264 -6.66 13.86 3.05
CA ASN A 264 -7.28 15.11 2.61
C ASN A 264 -8.77 14.97 2.23
N ASN A 265 -9.19 13.75 1.83
CA ASN A 265 -10.57 13.47 1.45
C ASN A 265 -11.46 13.09 2.65
N ILE A 266 -10.87 12.94 3.84
CA ILE A 266 -11.56 12.58 5.07
C ILE A 266 -11.94 13.84 5.85
N ASN A 267 -13.24 14.10 5.99
CA ASN A 267 -13.74 15.37 6.51
C ASN A 267 -14.87 15.17 7.53
N PRO A 268 -14.93 15.95 8.63
CA PRO A 268 -16.06 15.88 9.56
C PRO A 268 -17.36 16.33 8.88
N CYS A 269 -18.47 15.68 9.20
CA CYS A 269 -19.80 15.99 8.69
C CYS A 269 -20.87 15.94 9.80
N ILE A 270 -22.06 16.45 9.51
CA ILE A 270 -23.19 16.41 10.45
C ILE A 270 -24.26 15.49 9.86
N LYS A 271 -24.66 14.46 10.62
CA LYS A 271 -25.83 13.63 10.29
C LYS A 271 -27.05 14.12 11.06
N ILE A 272 -28.14 14.31 10.33
CA ILE A 272 -29.45 14.62 10.89
C ILE A 272 -30.36 13.43 10.61
N THR A 273 -30.76 12.74 11.67
CA THR A 273 -31.65 11.57 11.56
C THR A 273 -33.11 11.98 11.36
N PHE A 274 -33.95 11.07 10.85
CA PHE A 274 -35.41 11.28 10.77
C PHE A 274 -36.06 11.62 12.13
N SER A 275 -35.45 11.17 13.24
CA SER A 275 -35.81 11.56 14.61
C SER A 275 -35.37 12.97 15.03
N ARG A 276 -34.88 13.80 14.10
CA ARG A 276 -34.33 15.15 14.35
C ARG A 276 -33.17 15.20 15.34
N LYS A 277 -32.49 14.07 15.53
CA LYS A 277 -31.25 14.02 16.32
C LYS A 277 -30.10 14.45 15.41
N VAL A 278 -29.36 15.46 15.87
CA VAL A 278 -28.13 15.95 15.26
C VAL A 278 -26.96 15.22 15.91
N SER A 279 -26.07 14.66 15.11
CA SER A 279 -24.82 14.06 15.56
C SER A 279 -23.69 14.45 14.63
N GLY A 280 -22.49 14.67 15.19
CA GLY A 280 -21.26 14.75 14.40
C GLY A 280 -20.88 13.37 13.89
N ASP A 281 -20.30 13.34 12.71
CA ASP A 281 -19.82 12.13 12.04
C ASP A 281 -18.62 12.47 11.14
N TRP A 282 -18.06 11.49 10.45
CA TRP A 282 -16.99 11.66 9.48
C TRP A 282 -17.42 11.16 8.11
N ASN A 283 -17.12 11.94 7.08
CA ASN A 283 -17.11 11.48 5.70
C ASN A 283 -15.77 10.81 5.43
N ILE A 284 -15.80 9.50 5.29
CA ILE A 284 -14.69 8.69 4.79
C ILE A 284 -15.20 8.15 3.45
N PRO A 285 -14.53 8.40 2.31
CA PRO A 285 -15.10 8.07 1.00
C PRO A 285 -15.15 6.55 0.74
N ASP A 286 -14.08 5.85 1.10
CA ASP A 286 -13.86 4.46 0.69
C ASP A 286 -13.06 3.65 1.74
N LEU A 287 -12.86 2.35 1.50
CA LEU A 287 -12.13 1.47 2.40
C LEU A 287 -10.63 1.80 2.47
N LEU A 288 -9.99 2.21 1.38
CA LEU A 288 -8.59 2.60 1.36
C LEU A 288 -8.36 3.80 2.27
N SER A 289 -9.19 4.83 2.15
CA SER A 289 -9.23 5.99 3.03
C SER A 289 -9.41 5.59 4.50
N ALA A 290 -10.32 4.64 4.78
CA ALA A 290 -10.49 4.10 6.13
C ALA A 290 -9.23 3.38 6.65
N LEU A 291 -8.54 2.61 5.81
CA LEU A 291 -7.29 1.91 6.15
C LEU A 291 -6.15 2.90 6.44
N TYR A 292 -6.01 3.95 5.64
CA TYR A 292 -5.02 5.01 5.87
C TYR A 292 -5.31 5.80 7.14
N LEU A 293 -6.58 6.09 7.42
CA LEU A 293 -7.00 6.68 8.68
C LEU A 293 -6.65 5.77 9.87
N ASP A 294 -6.87 4.46 9.73
CA ASP A 294 -6.55 3.49 10.78
C ASP A 294 -5.03 3.42 11.07
N ILE A 295 -4.21 3.46 10.02
CA ILE A 295 -2.74 3.63 10.13
C ILE A 295 -2.43 4.92 10.89
N TYR A 296 -2.96 6.06 10.45
CA TYR A 296 -2.72 7.36 11.09
C TYR A 296 -3.11 7.38 12.58
N LEU A 297 -4.28 6.84 12.91
CA LEU A 297 -4.77 6.77 14.29
C LEU A 297 -3.91 5.86 15.17
N SER A 298 -3.47 4.74 14.62
CA SER A 298 -2.58 3.81 15.33
C SER A 298 -1.24 4.48 15.69
N TYR A 299 -0.64 5.22 14.75
CA TYR A 299 0.65 5.87 15.01
C TYR A 299 0.54 7.18 15.80
N SER A 300 -0.56 7.92 15.69
CA SER A 300 -0.83 9.09 16.54
C SER A 300 -1.14 8.75 18.00
N SER A 301 -1.45 7.48 18.29
CA SER A 301 -1.64 6.95 19.65
C SER A 301 -0.41 6.21 20.21
N ASP A 302 0.77 6.43 19.61
CA ASP A 302 2.06 5.79 19.92
C ASP A 302 2.09 4.25 19.76
N LYS A 303 1.08 3.62 19.16
CA LYS A 303 1.10 2.18 18.87
C LYS A 303 2.06 1.86 17.73
N ILE A 304 2.71 0.70 17.78
CA ILE A 304 3.66 0.26 16.75
C ILE A 304 3.18 -1.08 16.16
N PHE A 305 2.98 -1.12 14.85
CA PHE A 305 2.80 -2.38 14.13
C PHE A 305 4.16 -3.03 13.82
N LYS A 306 4.23 -4.37 13.99
CA LYS A 306 5.38 -5.18 13.60
C LYS A 306 4.95 -6.38 12.78
N LYS A 307 5.74 -6.71 11.76
CA LYS A 307 5.66 -8.01 11.08
C LYS A 307 6.17 -9.12 11.99
N CYS A 308 5.49 -10.25 12.01
CA CYS A 308 5.92 -11.42 12.78
C CYS A 308 7.31 -11.90 12.32
N SER A 309 8.25 -12.06 13.26
CA SER A 309 9.61 -12.56 12.94
C SER A 309 9.68 -14.07 12.68
N ASN A 310 8.54 -14.77 12.57
CA ASN A 310 8.52 -16.15 12.12
C ASN A 310 8.48 -16.15 10.58
N PRO A 311 9.49 -16.68 9.86
CA PRO A 311 9.54 -16.62 8.40
C PRO A 311 8.37 -17.29 7.67
N THR A 312 7.63 -18.17 8.36
CA THR A 312 6.43 -18.82 7.79
C THR A 312 5.14 -18.15 8.25
N CYS A 313 5.21 -16.92 8.74
CA CYS A 313 4.07 -16.15 9.22
C CYS A 313 4.16 -14.73 8.65
N ASN A 314 3.19 -14.37 7.82
CA ASN A 314 3.09 -13.03 7.23
C ASN A 314 2.24 -12.07 8.05
N GLN A 315 1.82 -12.48 9.25
CA GLN A 315 0.92 -11.69 10.09
C GLN A 315 1.61 -10.47 10.67
N PHE A 316 0.92 -9.33 10.63
CA PHE A 316 1.25 -8.13 11.39
C PHE A 316 0.57 -8.14 12.75
N PHE A 317 1.13 -7.45 13.73
CA PHE A 317 0.54 -7.34 15.06
C PHE A 317 0.95 -6.05 15.77
N GLU A 318 0.09 -5.59 16.66
CA GLU A 318 0.29 -4.37 17.44
C GLU A 318 1.19 -4.60 18.67
N VAL A 319 1.98 -3.58 18.97
CA VAL A 319 2.95 -3.55 20.06
C VAL A 319 2.95 -2.17 20.70
N GLU A 320 2.87 -2.13 22.03
CA GLU A 320 3.01 -0.87 22.76
C GLU A 320 4.42 -0.26 22.58
N PRO A 321 4.49 1.09 22.58
CA PRO A 321 5.76 1.81 22.52
C PRO A 321 6.65 1.40 23.69
N GLY A 322 7.91 1.03 23.40
CA GLY A 322 8.88 0.53 24.39
C GLY A 322 8.96 -1.00 24.50
N ASN A 323 7.99 -1.76 23.98
CA ASN A 323 8.08 -3.23 23.95
C ASN A 323 8.88 -3.72 22.73
N THR A 324 10.19 -3.46 22.75
CA THR A 324 11.14 -3.89 21.72
C THR A 324 11.37 -5.41 21.69
N ARG A 325 10.98 -6.11 22.77
CA ARG A 325 11.22 -7.55 22.94
C ARG A 325 10.16 -8.43 22.27
N LYS A 326 8.93 -7.94 22.08
CA LYS A 326 7.87 -8.69 21.40
C LYS A 326 8.17 -8.79 19.90
N LYS A 327 8.46 -10.01 19.44
CA LYS A 327 8.88 -10.34 18.05
C LYS A 327 7.86 -11.18 17.27
N TYR A 328 6.88 -11.76 17.96
CA TYR A 328 5.97 -12.74 17.38
C TYR A 328 4.52 -12.35 17.65
N CYS A 329 3.64 -12.54 16.66
CA CYS A 329 2.22 -12.23 16.77
C CYS A 329 1.49 -13.10 17.81
N THR A 330 1.94 -14.35 18.00
CA THR A 330 1.34 -15.31 18.91
C THR A 330 2.38 -16.14 19.67
N SER A 331 2.00 -16.66 20.83
CA SER A 331 2.82 -17.63 21.59
C SER A 331 3.18 -18.86 20.77
N ARG A 332 2.29 -19.29 19.86
CA ARG A 332 2.55 -20.38 18.91
C ARG A 332 3.72 -20.05 17.98
N CYS A 333 3.74 -18.86 17.37
CA CYS A 333 4.85 -18.44 16.51
C CYS A 333 6.17 -18.37 17.29
N ALA A 334 6.13 -17.90 18.54
CA ALA A 334 7.31 -17.89 19.41
C ALA A 334 7.83 -19.31 19.70
N GLN A 335 6.95 -20.25 20.03
CA GLN A 335 7.31 -21.65 20.30
C GLN A 335 7.87 -22.36 19.06
N LEU A 336 7.29 -22.13 17.88
CA LEU A 336 7.80 -22.70 16.62
C LEU A 336 9.23 -22.24 16.34
N MET A 337 9.49 -20.94 16.50
CA MET A 337 10.83 -20.39 16.32
C MET A 337 11.82 -20.87 17.38
N ALA A 338 11.38 -21.02 18.64
CA ALA A 338 12.20 -21.61 19.70
C ALA A 338 12.61 -23.06 19.36
N LYS A 339 11.67 -23.88 18.88
CA LYS A 339 11.93 -25.26 18.43
C LYS A 339 12.88 -25.31 17.24
N ARG A 340 12.73 -24.43 16.24
CA ARG A 340 13.67 -24.33 15.10
C ARG A 340 15.09 -24.04 15.57
N LYS A 341 15.27 -23.01 16.41
CA LYS A 341 16.58 -22.65 16.98
C LYS A 341 17.18 -23.77 17.84
N GLN A 342 16.35 -24.52 18.56
CA GLN A 342 16.81 -25.69 19.30
C GLN A 342 17.39 -26.75 18.36
N ARG A 343 16.66 -27.12 17.31
CA ARG A 343 17.13 -28.09 16.30
C ARG A 343 18.41 -27.64 15.61
N GLU A 344 18.55 -26.34 15.31
CA GLU A 344 19.80 -25.79 14.74
C GLU A 344 20.98 -25.95 15.69
N ARG A 345 20.80 -25.70 16.99
CA ARG A 345 21.84 -25.92 18.00
C ARG A 345 22.20 -27.39 18.14
N ASP A 346 21.20 -28.27 18.14
CA ASP A 346 21.43 -29.71 18.27
C ASP A 346 22.19 -30.25 17.05
N LYS A 347 21.85 -29.79 15.84
CA LYS A 347 22.62 -30.11 14.61
C LYS A 347 24.06 -29.63 14.68
N LYS A 348 24.31 -28.41 15.18
CA LYS A 348 25.67 -27.87 15.36
C LYS A 348 26.48 -28.64 16.42
N LYS A 349 25.83 -29.24 17.41
CA LYS A 349 26.49 -30.12 18.40
C LYS A 349 26.85 -31.49 17.82
N ILE A 350 26.06 -31.99 16.88
CA ILE A 350 26.30 -33.29 16.21
C ILE A 350 27.40 -33.18 15.15
N ASN A 351 27.48 -32.04 14.45
CA ASN A 351 28.59 -31.70 13.53
C ASN A 351 29.34 -30.46 14.04
N PRO A 352 30.25 -30.61 15.01
CA PRO A 352 31.18 -29.56 15.37
C PRO A 352 32.23 -29.46 14.26
N ASN A 353 32.14 -28.43 13.43
CA ASN A 353 33.28 -27.99 12.62
C ASN A 353 34.35 -27.38 13.52
#